data_AF-A0A0E9XDT4-F1
#
_entry.id   AF-A0A0E9XDT4-F1
#
_cell.length_a   1.000
_cell.length_b   1.000
_cell.length_c   1.000
_cell.angle_alpha   90.00
_cell.angle_beta   90.00
_cell.angle_gamma   90.00
#
_symmetry.space_group_name_H-M   'P 1'
#
loop_
_entity.id
_entity.type
_entity.pdbx_description
1 polymer ?
#
loop_
_entity_poly.entity_id
_entity_poly.type
_entity_poly.pdbx_seq_one_letter_code
_entity_poly.pdbx_strand_id
1 'polypeptide(L)'
;MVLSRLDYCNSLLAGLPASAIRPLQLIQNAAARLVFNLPRHSHVTLLFTTLHWLPVIAPIKLKTLVLAYQAVKGSAPAYLHKIFKPYMPARPLRSATSGRLAPPPLRTYASRTRLLSVLAPRWWKNS
;
A
#
# COMPACT_ATOMS: atom_id res chain seq x y z
N MET A 1 -8.95 -1.27 20.01
CA MET A 1 -8.84 -1.32 18.53
C MET A 1 -8.33 0.02 18.01
N VAL A 2 -7.04 0.08 17.64
CA VAL A 2 -6.36 1.28 17.09
C VAL A 2 -6.10 1.05 15.60
N LEU A 3 -7.08 0.51 14.86
CA LEU A 3 -6.90 0.17 13.44
C LEU A 3 -7.31 1.34 12.53
N SER A 4 -8.42 2.01 12.85
CA SER A 4 -9.01 3.07 12.01
C SER A 4 -8.15 4.34 11.89
N ARG A 5 -7.46 4.77 12.95
CA ARG A 5 -6.49 5.88 12.84
C ARG A 5 -5.21 5.47 12.09
N LEU A 6 -4.80 4.21 12.22
CA LEU A 6 -3.64 3.69 11.49
C LEU A 6 -3.94 3.57 9.99
N ASP A 7 -5.18 3.28 9.61
CA ASP A 7 -5.61 3.09 8.22
C ASP A 7 -5.54 4.36 7.38
N TYR A 8 -5.83 5.51 7.99
CA TYR A 8 -5.60 6.81 7.36
C TYR A 8 -4.10 7.02 7.07
N CYS A 9 -3.25 6.79 8.06
CA CYS A 9 -1.82 6.96 7.93
C CYS A 9 -1.22 5.97 6.93
N ASN A 10 -1.64 4.70 6.93
CA ASN A 10 -1.14 3.68 5.99
C ASN A 10 -1.35 4.09 4.53
N SER A 11 -2.49 4.70 4.23
CA SER A 11 -2.80 5.22 2.91
C SER A 11 -1.91 6.43 2.53
N LEU A 12 -1.57 7.27 3.51
CA LEU A 12 -0.62 8.38 3.33
C LEU A 12 0.83 7.89 3.16
N LEU A 13 1.21 6.84 3.89
CA LEU A 13 2.54 6.23 3.84
C LEU A 13 2.80 5.50 2.51
N ALA A 14 1.75 5.01 1.83
CA ALA A 14 1.88 4.33 0.53
C ALA A 14 2.62 5.17 -0.51
N GLY A 15 2.48 6.50 -0.44
CA GLY A 15 3.11 7.48 -1.32
C GLY A 15 4.56 7.82 -1.00
N LEU A 16 5.06 7.47 0.19
CA LEU A 16 6.30 8.04 0.69
C LEU A 16 7.54 7.39 0.06
N PRO A 17 8.63 8.17 -0.10
CA PRO A 17 9.91 7.60 -0.51
C PRO A 17 10.41 6.60 0.54
N ALA A 18 11.22 5.63 0.12
CA ALA A 18 11.81 4.63 1.02
C ALA A 18 12.59 5.27 2.17
N SER A 19 13.12 6.49 1.99
CA SER A 19 13.78 7.27 3.04
C SER A 19 12.87 7.60 4.23
N ALA A 20 11.58 7.83 4.02
CA ALA A 20 10.63 8.11 5.08
C ALA A 20 10.04 6.83 5.72
N ILE A 21 10.04 5.70 5.00
CA ILE A 21 9.63 4.40 5.52
C ILE A 21 10.76 3.74 6.32
N ARG A 22 12.02 4.02 5.97
CA ARG A 22 13.21 3.45 6.61
C ARG A 22 13.26 3.65 8.13
N PRO A 23 12.98 4.83 8.71
CA PRO A 23 12.91 5.01 10.16
C PRO A 23 11.89 4.09 10.83
N LEU A 24 10.72 3.90 10.23
CA LEU A 24 9.68 3.01 10.76
C LEU A 24 10.15 1.56 10.77
N GLN A 25 10.82 1.12 9.69
CA GLN A 25 11.41 -0.21 9.64
C GLN A 25 12.52 -0.38 10.69
N LEU A 26 13.33 0.65 10.92
CA LEU A 26 14.38 0.61 11.95
C LEU A 26 13.79 0.49 13.36
N ILE A 27 12.72 1.22 13.65
CA ILE A 27 12.01 1.12 14.93
C ILE A 27 11.41 -0.29 15.10
N GLN A 28 10.76 -0.82 14.07
CA GLN A 28 10.21 -2.19 14.12
C GLN A 28 11.31 -3.24 14.31
N ASN A 29 12.45 -3.07 13.64
CA ASN A 29 13.61 -3.95 13.79
C ASN A 29 14.21 -3.87 15.21
N ALA A 30 14.29 -2.68 15.79
CA ALA A 30 14.75 -2.49 17.16
C ALA A 30 13.79 -3.12 18.18
N ALA A 31 12.49 -2.99 17.98
CA ALA A 31 11.48 -3.63 18.82
C ALA A 31 11.59 -5.17 18.76
N ALA A 32 11.76 -5.75 17.56
CA ALA A 32 11.95 -7.19 17.42
C ALA A 32 13.19 -7.68 18.18
N ARG A 33 14.30 -6.94 18.11
CA ARG A 33 15.52 -7.26 18.86
C ARG A 33 15.33 -7.14 20.37
N LEU A 34 14.59 -6.14 20.83
CA LEU A 34 14.31 -5.95 22.25
C LEU A 34 13.54 -7.16 22.81
N VAL A 35 12.55 -7.66 22.08
CA VAL A 35 11.74 -8.82 22.51
C VAL A 35 12.59 -10.08 22.64
N PHE A 36 13.53 -10.31 21.73
CA PHE A 36 14.43 -11.46 21.79
C PHE A 36 15.74 -11.21 22.55
N ASN A 37 15.89 -10.03 23.16
CA ASN A 37 17.10 -9.58 23.85
C ASN A 37 18.39 -9.77 23.02
N LEU A 38 18.34 -9.39 21.74
CA LEU A 38 19.45 -9.59 20.80
C LEU A 38 20.34 -8.36 20.63
N PRO A 39 21.64 -8.56 20.29
CA PRO A 39 22.56 -7.46 19.99
C PRO A 39 22.07 -6.55 18.85
N ARG A 40 22.52 -5.30 18.85
CA ARG A 40 22.12 -4.26 17.86
C ARG A 40 22.30 -4.67 16.40
N HIS A 41 23.30 -5.49 16.09
CA HIS A 41 23.66 -5.91 14.73
C HIS A 41 23.14 -7.30 14.36
N SER A 42 22.32 -7.92 15.21
CA SER A 42 21.69 -9.20 14.92
C SER A 42 20.79 -9.13 13.68
N HIS A 43 20.76 -10.24 12.95
CA HIS A 43 19.91 -10.39 11.78
C HIS A 43 18.44 -10.47 12.18
N VAL A 44 17.62 -9.62 11.55
CA VAL A 44 16.24 -9.38 12.00
C VAL A 44 15.22 -10.25 11.24
N THR A 45 15.56 -10.76 10.06
CA THR A 45 14.63 -11.50 9.19
C THR A 45 14.04 -12.74 9.87
N LEU A 46 14.86 -13.47 10.62
CA LEU A 46 14.40 -14.64 11.39
C LEU A 46 13.49 -14.25 12.56
N LEU A 47 13.66 -13.04 13.11
CA LEU A 47 12.82 -12.54 14.20
C LEU A 47 11.41 -12.23 13.71
N PHE A 48 11.29 -11.71 12.49
CA PHE A 48 9.98 -11.40 11.92
C PHE A 48 9.16 -12.67 11.68
N THR A 49 9.80 -13.76 11.24
CA THR A 49 9.14 -15.04 11.08
C THR A 49 8.70 -15.65 12.41
N THR A 50 9.53 -15.58 13.46
CA THR A 50 9.18 -16.12 14.79
C THR A 50 8.15 -15.26 15.52
N LEU A 51 8.17 -13.93 15.33
CA LEU A 51 7.16 -13.00 15.86
C LEU A 51 5.87 -13.00 15.03
N HIS A 52 5.86 -13.64 13.86
CA HIS A 52 4.81 -13.49 12.83
C HIS A 52 4.56 -12.03 12.41
N TRP A 53 5.58 -11.17 12.49
CA TRP A 53 5.48 -9.76 12.12
C TRP A 53 5.77 -9.57 10.63
N LEU A 54 4.97 -8.73 9.96
CA LEU A 54 5.26 -8.29 8.59
C LEU A 54 6.14 -7.03 8.59
N PRO A 55 7.05 -6.87 7.60
CA PRO A 55 7.77 -5.62 7.40
C PRO A 55 6.80 -4.48 7.10
N VAL A 56 7.12 -3.26 7.55
CA VAL A 56 6.22 -2.07 7.53
C VAL A 56 5.56 -1.84 6.17
N ILE A 57 6.26 -2.13 5.07
CA ILE A 57 5.75 -1.86 3.72
C ILE A 57 4.67 -2.84 3.25
N ALA A 58 4.67 -4.08 3.73
CA ALA A 58 3.71 -5.10 3.33
C ALA A 58 2.25 -4.77 3.72
N PRO A 59 1.93 -4.40 4.98
CA PRO A 59 0.57 -4.02 5.34
C PRO A 59 0.10 -2.73 4.65
N ILE A 60 1.01 -1.78 4.37
CA ILE A 60 0.71 -0.57 3.60
C ILE A 60 0.24 -0.93 2.18
N LYS A 61 0.98 -1.82 1.49
CA LYS A 61 0.61 -2.30 0.16
C LYS A 61 -0.71 -3.04 0.17
N LEU A 62 -0.88 -3.99 1.09
CA LEU A 62 -2.09 -4.80 1.20
C LEU A 62 -3.33 -3.92 1.42
N LYS A 63 -3.30 -3.01 2.39
CA LYS A 63 -4.43 -2.10 2.67
C LYS A 63 -4.75 -1.21 1.46
N THR A 64 -3.72 -0.71 0.77
CA THR A 64 -3.91 0.09 -0.44
C THR A 64 -4.63 -0.70 -1.54
N LEU A 65 -4.24 -1.96 -1.76
CA LEU A 65 -4.87 -2.85 -2.73
C LEU A 65 -6.30 -3.20 -2.33
N VAL A 66 -6.55 -3.49 -1.05
CA VAL A 66 -7.90 -3.78 -0.52
C VAL A 66 -8.83 -2.58 -0.69
N LEU A 67 -8.38 -1.36 -0.36
CA LEU A 67 -9.16 -0.15 -0.56
C LEU A 67 -9.48 0.08 -2.04
N ALA A 68 -8.51 -0.16 -2.93
CA ALA A 68 -8.71 -0.03 -4.35
C ALA A 68 -9.71 -1.07 -4.89
N TYR A 69 -9.64 -2.31 -4.40
CA TYR A 69 -10.59 -3.37 -4.74
C TYR A 69 -12.01 -3.03 -4.28
N GLN A 70 -12.19 -2.57 -3.03
CA GLN A 70 -13.49 -2.16 -2.50
C GLN A 70 -14.08 -0.99 -3.31
N ALA A 71 -13.23 -0.06 -3.76
CA ALA A 71 -13.66 1.05 -4.62
C ALA A 71 -14.05 0.61 -6.03
N VAL A 72 -13.45 -0.46 -6.58
CA VAL A 72 -13.89 -1.04 -7.85
C VAL A 72 -15.21 -1.80 -7.68
N LYS A 73 -15.39 -2.49 -6.55
CA LYS A 73 -16.57 -3.32 -6.26
C LYS A 73 -17.80 -2.55 -5.78
N GLY A 74 -17.72 -1.24 -5.57
CA GLY A 74 -18.87 -0.44 -5.14
C GLY A 74 -19.10 -0.42 -3.63
N SER A 75 -18.23 -1.04 -2.83
CA SER A 75 -18.40 -1.14 -1.36
C SER A 75 -17.65 -0.06 -0.58
N ALA A 76 -16.99 0.87 -1.26
CA ALA A 76 -16.22 1.93 -0.65
C ALA A 76 -17.04 3.23 -0.48
N PRO A 77 -16.66 4.11 0.45
CA PRO A 77 -17.22 5.45 0.53
C PRO A 77 -17.07 6.26 -0.77
N ALA A 78 -18.04 7.14 -1.07
CA ALA A 78 -18.10 7.93 -2.30
C ALA A 78 -16.82 8.75 -2.61
N TYR A 79 -16.08 9.19 -1.59
CA TYR A 79 -14.82 9.91 -1.79
C TYR A 79 -13.70 9.01 -2.35
N LEU A 80 -13.68 7.71 -2.03
CA LEU A 80 -12.70 6.76 -2.58
C LEU A 80 -13.00 6.41 -4.04
N HIS A 81 -14.27 6.37 -4.45
CA HIS A 81 -14.67 6.20 -5.85
C HIS A 81 -14.16 7.34 -6.75
N LYS A 82 -14.01 8.55 -6.22
CA LYS A 82 -13.41 9.68 -6.96
C LYS A 82 -11.90 9.50 -7.15
N ILE A 83 -11.24 8.76 -6.26
CA ILE A 83 -9.79 8.52 -6.27
C ILE A 83 -9.45 7.32 -7.17
N PHE A 84 -10.22 6.24 -7.10
CA PHE A 84 -10.01 5.01 -7.88
C PHE A 84 -11.00 4.93 -9.04
N LYS A 85 -10.50 5.15 -10.26
CA LYS A 85 -11.32 5.04 -11.47
C LYS A 85 -11.20 3.63 -12.06
N PRO A 86 -12.32 2.91 -12.26
CA PRO A 86 -12.28 1.65 -12.97
C PRO A 86 -11.80 1.87 -14.41
N TYR A 87 -11.05 0.93 -14.94
CA TYR A 87 -10.63 0.95 -16.33
C TYR A 87 -11.82 0.65 -17.24
N MET A 88 -12.24 1.67 -18.00
CA MET A 88 -13.25 1.54 -19.04
C MET A 88 -12.57 1.66 -20.41
N PRO A 89 -12.35 0.54 -21.12
CA PRO A 89 -11.79 0.60 -22.46
C PRO A 89 -12.82 1.16 -23.45
N ALA A 90 -12.37 1.96 -24.42
CA ALA A 90 -13.21 2.51 -25.49
C ALA A 90 -13.79 1.43 -26.44
N ARG A 91 -13.21 0.22 -26.42
CA ARG A 91 -13.67 -0.95 -27.18
C ARG A 91 -13.82 -2.13 -26.22
N PRO A 92 -14.85 -2.98 -26.37
CA PRO A 92 -14.99 -4.19 -25.56
C PRO A 92 -13.78 -5.12 -25.81
N LEU A 93 -12.93 -5.23 -24.80
CA LEU A 93 -11.77 -6.12 -24.78
C LEU A 93 -12.04 -7.25 -23.80
N ARG A 94 -11.44 -8.43 -24.01
CA ARG A 94 -11.53 -9.56 -23.06
C ARG A 94 -11.03 -9.21 -21.65
N SER A 95 -10.19 -8.18 -21.52
CA SER A 95 -9.69 -7.65 -20.25
C SER A 95 -10.57 -6.58 -19.59
N ALA A 96 -11.70 -6.20 -20.23
CA ALA A 96 -12.62 -5.20 -19.70
C ALA A 96 -13.35 -5.68 -18.42
N THR A 97 -13.59 -6.98 -18.31
CA THR A 97 -14.25 -7.61 -17.15
C THR A 97 -13.30 -7.92 -15.99
N SER A 98 -11.99 -7.70 -16.15
CA SER A 98 -10.97 -8.06 -15.16
C SER A 98 -10.86 -7.10 -13.96
N GLY A 99 -11.78 -6.13 -13.81
CA GLY A 99 -11.82 -5.20 -12.67
C GLY A 99 -10.55 -4.35 -12.51
N ARG A 100 -9.86 -4.03 -13.61
CA ARG A 100 -8.60 -3.28 -13.57
C ARG A 100 -8.83 -1.80 -13.25
N LEU A 101 -7.84 -1.17 -12.63
CA LEU A 101 -7.83 0.27 -12.37
C LEU A 101 -7.18 1.03 -13.53
N ALA A 102 -7.78 2.14 -13.94
CA ALA A 102 -7.14 3.06 -14.88
C ALA A 102 -6.17 3.98 -14.10
N PRO A 103 -4.87 4.01 -14.44
CA PRO A 103 -4.01 5.07 -13.95
C PRO A 103 -4.51 6.42 -14.51
N PRO A 104 -4.48 7.51 -13.72
CA PRO A 104 -4.81 8.83 -14.23
C PRO A 104 -3.82 9.24 -15.35
N PRO A 105 -4.23 10.10 -16.29
CA PRO A 105 -3.38 10.52 -17.39
C PRO A 105 -2.06 11.12 -16.86
N LEU A 106 -0.93 10.65 -17.41
CA LEU A 106 0.45 10.91 -16.98
C LEU A 106 0.91 12.38 -17.12
N ARG A 107 0.00 13.32 -17.39
CA ARG A 107 0.30 14.75 -17.50
C ARG A 107 0.52 15.45 -16.15
N THR A 108 0.36 14.72 -15.06
CA THR A 108 0.46 15.28 -13.71
C THR A 108 1.89 15.28 -13.18
N TYR A 109 2.31 16.47 -12.72
CA TYR A 109 3.56 16.82 -12.01
C TYR A 109 4.15 15.67 -11.15
N ALA A 110 5.48 15.59 -11.06
CA ALA A 110 6.22 14.56 -10.31
C ALA A 110 5.71 14.35 -8.87
N SER A 111 5.12 15.39 -8.23
CA SER A 111 4.50 15.32 -6.91
C SER A 111 3.29 14.36 -6.83
N ARG A 112 2.57 14.16 -7.93
CA ARG A 112 1.35 13.31 -7.99
C ARG A 112 1.63 11.84 -8.30
N THR A 113 2.87 11.49 -8.65
CA THR A 113 3.29 10.08 -8.78
C THR A 113 3.20 9.31 -7.45
N ARG A 114 3.05 10.01 -6.33
CA ARG A 114 2.93 9.42 -4.98
C ARG A 114 1.49 9.22 -4.52
N LEU A 115 0.50 9.61 -5.33
CA LEU A 115 -0.90 9.45 -4.96
C LEU A 115 -1.33 7.98 -5.04
N LEU A 116 -2.24 7.60 -4.15
CA LEU A 116 -2.88 6.28 -4.12
C LEU A 116 -3.50 5.90 -5.47
N SER A 117 -4.12 6.87 -6.15
CA SER A 117 -4.71 6.70 -7.48
C SER A 117 -3.70 6.32 -8.56
N VAL A 118 -2.40 6.56 -8.35
CA VAL A 118 -1.32 6.18 -9.28
C VAL A 118 -0.58 4.94 -8.79
N LEU A 119 -0.45 4.76 -7.47
CA LEU A 119 0.24 3.62 -6.89
C LEU A 119 -0.57 2.33 -6.91
N ALA A 120 -1.87 2.39 -6.58
CA ALA A 120 -2.70 1.20 -6.57
C ALA A 120 -2.80 0.53 -7.95
N PRO A 121 -3.00 1.25 -9.08
CA PRO A 121 -2.98 0.63 -10.41
C PRO A 121 -1.60 0.05 -10.78
N ARG A 122 -0.50 0.62 -10.27
CA ARG A 122 0.85 0.10 -10.52
C ARG A 122 1.13 -1.18 -9.76
N TRP A 123 0.77 -1.24 -8.48
CA TRP A 123 0.90 -2.46 -7.69
C TRP A 123 -0.04 -3.55 -8.21
N TRP A 124 -1.27 -3.20 -8.57
CA TRP A 124 -2.26 -4.14 -9.14
C TRP A 124 -1.82 -4.78 -10.46
N LYS A 125 -1.03 -4.08 -11.29
CA LYS A 125 -0.48 -4.66 -12.53
C LYS A 125 0.68 -5.63 -12.30
N ASN A 126 1.38 -5.48 -11.17
CA ASN A 126 2.56 -6.28 -10.80
C ASN A 126 2.22 -7.31 -9.71
N SER A 127 0.94 -7.55 -9.44
CA SER A 127 0.42 -8.60 -8.55
C SER A 127 0.04 -9.81 -9.38
#